data_AF-A0A3N4SH26-F1
#
_entry.id   AF-A0A3N4SH26-F1
#
_cell.length_a   1.000
_cell.length_b   1.000
_cell.length_c   1.000
_cell.angle_alpha   90.00
_cell.angle_beta   90.00
_cell.angle_gamma   90.00
#
_symmetry.space_group_name_H-M   'P 1'
#
loop_
_entity.id
_entity.type
_entity.pdbx_description
1 polymer ?
#
loop_
_entity_poly.entity_id
_entity_poly.type
_entity_poly.pdbx_seq_one_letter_code
_entity_poly.pdbx_strand_id
1 'polypeptide(L)'
;MADMGAFHEAVVTWAAGGDGEAARELAERLGVRVVVLVEGPSDVAAVGALAERRGRDLAGDGVCVLSMGGAMNVGRFARLLGPPGLGLRLTGLCDERERRYYDRGLERAGAAQHGFFVCAADLEDELIRALGPDRVAELIRAEGDERPLRTFLNQPAQQGRTAQQQLRRFFGTTAGRKIHYGRVLVEALDPDRVPAPLDGLLTGL
;
A
#
# COMPACT_ATOMS: atom_id res chain seq x y z
N MET A 1 12.92 21.56 2.00
CA MET A 1 12.62 21.39 0.55
C MET A 1 11.28 20.68 0.48
N ALA A 2 10.42 21.05 -0.47
CA ALA A 2 9.18 20.28 -0.64
C ALA A 2 9.49 18.98 -1.37
N ASP A 3 8.82 17.92 -0.96
CA ASP A 3 8.95 16.58 -1.49
C ASP A 3 7.57 15.92 -1.59
N MET A 4 7.51 14.67 -2.05
CA MET A 4 6.25 13.92 -2.14
C MET A 4 5.58 13.71 -0.77
N GLY A 5 6.33 13.78 0.34
CA GLY A 5 5.78 13.73 1.68
C GLY A 5 4.96 14.99 2.00
N ALA A 6 5.46 16.17 1.65
CA ALA A 6 4.70 17.42 1.79
C ALA A 6 3.40 17.40 0.96
N PHE A 7 3.45 16.87 -0.27
CA PHE A 7 2.24 16.69 -1.08
C PHE A 7 1.25 15.72 -0.45
N HIS A 8 1.74 14.58 0.06
CA HIS A 8 0.93 13.61 0.79
C HIS A 8 0.17 14.27 1.96
N GLU A 9 0.87 14.99 2.84
CA GLU A 9 0.26 15.65 4.00
C GLU A 9 -0.75 16.73 3.61
N ALA A 10 -0.48 17.49 2.55
CA ALA A 10 -1.42 18.47 2.03
C ALA A 10 -2.70 17.81 1.51
N VAL A 11 -2.59 16.68 0.81
CA VAL A 11 -3.75 15.92 0.33
C VAL A 11 -4.53 15.30 1.49
N VAL A 12 -3.87 14.75 2.51
CA VAL A 12 -4.54 14.20 3.70
C VAL A 12 -5.29 15.31 4.44
N THR A 13 -4.69 16.49 4.57
CA THR A 13 -5.33 17.68 5.18
C THR A 13 -6.56 18.12 4.39
N TRP A 14 -6.44 18.17 3.05
CA TRP A 14 -7.58 18.47 2.17
C TRP A 14 -8.69 17.42 2.31
N ALA A 15 -8.34 16.13 2.35
CA ALA A 15 -9.29 15.05 2.56
C ALA A 15 -9.98 15.11 3.93
N ALA A 16 -9.34 15.68 4.95
CA ALA A 16 -9.92 15.92 6.27
C ALA A 16 -10.85 17.16 6.34
N GLY A 17 -11.02 17.89 5.24
CA GLY A 17 -11.91 19.06 5.14
C GLY A 17 -11.18 20.41 5.10
N GLY A 18 -9.84 20.42 5.03
CA GLY A 18 -9.06 21.62 4.73
C GLY A 18 -9.26 22.09 3.28
N ASP A 19 -8.64 23.22 2.92
CA ASP A 19 -8.54 23.62 1.52
C ASP A 19 -7.50 22.77 0.77
N GLY A 20 -7.61 22.75 -0.56
CA GLY A 20 -6.71 22.01 -1.44
C GLY A 20 -5.64 22.90 -2.09
N GLU A 21 -5.43 24.13 -1.63
CA GLU A 21 -4.52 25.08 -2.30
C GLU A 21 -3.08 24.59 -2.23
N ALA A 22 -2.62 24.21 -1.04
CA ALA A 22 -1.28 23.65 -0.84
C ALA A 22 -1.05 22.39 -1.68
N ALA A 23 -2.06 21.51 -1.78
CA ALA A 23 -1.96 20.28 -2.58
C ALA A 23 -1.83 20.60 -4.08
N ARG A 24 -2.55 21.61 -4.60
CA ARG A 24 -2.42 22.05 -6.00
C ARG A 24 -1.04 22.63 -6.29
N GLU A 25 -0.57 23.55 -5.46
CA GLU A 25 0.75 24.16 -5.63
C GLU A 25 1.87 23.11 -5.59
N LEU A 26 1.78 22.16 -4.65
CA LEU A 26 2.73 21.06 -4.53
C LEU A 26 2.67 20.12 -5.73
N ALA A 27 1.47 19.79 -6.23
CA ALA A 27 1.32 18.94 -7.40
C ALA A 27 1.99 19.54 -8.63
N GLU A 28 1.79 20.83 -8.89
CA GLU A 28 2.40 21.55 -10.00
C GLU A 28 3.92 21.64 -9.84
N ARG A 29 4.38 22.08 -8.66
CA ARG A 29 5.82 22.28 -8.41
C ARG A 29 6.63 20.99 -8.45
N LEU A 30 6.05 19.88 -8.00
CA LEU A 30 6.70 18.56 -7.99
C LEU A 30 6.44 17.76 -9.27
N GLY A 31 5.65 18.28 -10.22
CA GLY A 31 5.32 17.59 -11.46
C GLY A 31 4.58 16.27 -11.22
N VAL A 32 3.68 16.23 -10.23
CA VAL A 32 2.92 15.01 -9.91
C VAL A 32 2.04 14.66 -11.11
N ARG A 33 2.19 13.44 -11.62
CA ARG A 33 1.42 12.90 -12.75
C ARG A 33 0.55 11.71 -12.40
N VAL A 34 0.97 10.91 -11.42
CA VAL A 34 0.28 9.69 -10.99
C VAL A 34 0.19 9.66 -9.47
N VAL A 35 -0.98 9.25 -8.95
CA VAL A 35 -1.13 8.86 -7.56
C VAL A 35 -1.47 7.38 -7.47
N VAL A 36 -0.61 6.65 -6.76
CA VAL A 36 -0.82 5.26 -6.34
C VAL A 36 -1.59 5.29 -5.02
N LEU A 37 -2.87 4.97 -5.07
CA LEU A 37 -3.73 4.89 -3.90
C LEU A 37 -3.60 3.51 -3.25
N VAL A 38 -3.25 3.50 -1.96
CA VAL A 38 -3.17 2.28 -1.15
C VAL A 38 -3.96 2.43 0.15
N GLU A 39 -4.31 1.32 0.81
CA GLU A 39 -5.18 1.35 1.98
C GLU A 39 -4.47 2.00 3.17
N GLY A 40 -3.22 1.61 3.41
CA GLY A 40 -2.48 2.02 4.60
C GLY A 40 -0.96 2.19 4.40
N PRO A 41 -0.25 2.63 5.45
CA PRO A 41 1.18 2.91 5.34
C PRO A 41 2.05 1.66 5.17
N SER A 42 1.55 0.46 5.50
CA SER A 42 2.24 -0.81 5.19
C SER A 42 2.39 -1.04 3.70
N ASP A 43 1.36 -0.71 2.93
CA ASP A 43 1.37 -0.82 1.48
C ASP A 43 2.32 0.23 0.88
N VAL A 44 2.36 1.44 1.45
CA VAL A 44 3.33 2.48 1.05
C VAL A 44 4.76 1.97 1.23
N ALA A 45 5.06 1.36 2.39
CA ALA A 45 6.37 0.78 2.67
C ALA A 45 6.73 -0.36 1.69
N ALA A 46 5.76 -1.22 1.38
CA ALA A 46 5.94 -2.33 0.44
C ALA A 46 6.18 -1.84 -1.00
N VAL A 47 5.37 -0.90 -1.50
CA VAL A 47 5.52 -0.33 -2.84
C VAL A 47 6.84 0.42 -2.97
N GLY A 48 7.20 1.24 -1.98
CA GLY A 48 8.48 1.95 -1.95
C GLY A 48 9.67 1.00 -1.96
N ALA A 49 9.65 -0.04 -1.13
CA ALA A 49 10.71 -1.05 -1.09
C ALA A 49 10.89 -1.77 -2.42
N LEU A 50 9.79 -2.13 -3.11
CA LEU A 50 9.89 -2.79 -4.41
C LEU A 50 10.46 -1.83 -5.47
N ALA A 51 10.04 -0.56 -5.46
CA ALA A 51 10.55 0.43 -6.40
C ALA A 51 12.05 0.66 -6.22
N GLU A 52 12.51 0.82 -4.98
CA GLU A 52 13.94 0.92 -4.64
C GLU A 52 14.72 -0.31 -5.13
N ARG A 53 14.19 -1.52 -4.92
CA ARG A 53 14.80 -2.75 -5.41
C ARG A 53 14.90 -2.84 -6.93
N ARG A 54 14.02 -2.15 -7.65
CA ARG A 54 14.05 -2.04 -9.11
C ARG A 54 14.83 -0.82 -9.60
N GLY A 55 15.46 -0.06 -8.70
CA GLY A 55 16.19 1.16 -9.03
C GLY A 55 15.27 2.26 -9.60
N ARG A 56 13.98 2.27 -9.25
CA ARG A 56 13.01 3.25 -9.71
C ARG A 56 12.90 4.39 -8.70
N ASP A 57 13.11 5.62 -9.17
CA ASP A 57 12.80 6.83 -8.41
C ASP A 57 11.36 7.27 -8.70
N LEU A 58 10.41 6.80 -7.90
CA LEU A 58 9.00 7.15 -8.06
C LEU A 58 8.75 8.65 -7.92
N ALA A 59 9.44 9.31 -7.00
CA ALA A 59 9.26 10.75 -6.77
C ALA A 59 9.81 11.55 -7.95
N GLY A 60 11.00 11.20 -8.47
CA GLY A 60 11.56 11.75 -9.70
C GLY A 60 10.70 11.49 -10.94
N ASP A 61 9.96 10.37 -10.95
CA ASP A 61 8.94 10.04 -11.94
C ASP A 61 7.60 10.77 -11.70
N GLY A 62 7.47 11.67 -10.72
CA GLY A 62 6.21 12.36 -10.44
C GLY A 62 5.09 11.42 -9.97
N VAL A 63 5.45 10.30 -9.35
CA VAL A 63 4.53 9.31 -8.78
C VAL A 63 4.48 9.50 -7.26
N CYS A 64 3.28 9.75 -6.73
CA CYS A 64 3.04 9.79 -5.29
C CYS A 64 2.35 8.50 -4.84
N VAL A 65 2.93 7.76 -3.91
CA VAL A 65 2.27 6.64 -3.23
C VAL A 65 1.58 7.16 -1.98
N LEU A 66 0.25 7.09 -1.95
CA LEU A 66 -0.59 7.75 -0.96
C LEU A 66 -1.46 6.74 -0.21
N SER A 67 -1.34 6.76 1.12
CA SER A 67 -2.20 5.98 2.02
C SER A 67 -3.52 6.71 2.26
N MET A 68 -4.64 6.07 1.93
CA MET A 68 -5.97 6.65 2.10
C MET A 68 -6.52 6.52 3.53
N GLY A 69 -5.86 5.76 4.40
CA GLY A 69 -6.34 5.49 5.76
C GLY A 69 -7.61 4.65 5.78
N GLY A 70 -7.69 3.65 4.90
CA GLY A 70 -8.82 2.74 4.76
C GLY A 70 -9.51 2.81 3.38
N ALA A 71 -9.88 1.66 2.85
CA ALA A 71 -10.44 1.52 1.51
C ALA A 71 -11.75 2.28 1.28
N MET A 72 -12.54 2.49 2.34
CA MET A 72 -13.79 3.25 2.25
C MET A 72 -13.56 4.72 1.87
N ASN A 73 -12.34 5.24 2.00
CA ASN A 73 -12.00 6.61 1.61
C ASN A 73 -11.70 6.77 0.11
N VAL A 74 -11.61 5.69 -0.67
CA VAL A 74 -11.24 5.74 -2.09
C VAL A 74 -12.08 6.73 -2.91
N GLY A 75 -13.40 6.75 -2.71
CA GLY A 75 -14.27 7.69 -3.44
C GLY A 75 -14.02 9.15 -3.08
N ARG A 76 -13.51 9.44 -1.88
CA ARG A 76 -13.10 10.79 -1.50
C ARG A 76 -11.82 11.18 -2.23
N PHE A 77 -10.76 10.38 -2.08
CA PHE A 77 -9.47 10.65 -2.72
C PHE A 77 -9.58 10.68 -4.25
N ALA A 78 -10.38 9.80 -4.85
CA ALA A 78 -10.61 9.79 -6.29
C ALA A 78 -11.23 11.10 -6.81
N ARG A 79 -12.13 11.74 -6.05
CA ARG A 79 -12.69 13.04 -6.42
C ARG A 79 -11.69 14.18 -6.28
N LEU A 80 -10.85 14.16 -5.24
CA LEU A 80 -9.87 15.22 -4.99
C LEU A 80 -8.69 15.17 -5.96
N LEU A 81 -8.24 13.96 -6.30
CA LEU A 81 -7.03 13.75 -7.07
C LEU A 81 -7.30 13.45 -8.55
N GLY A 82 -8.42 12.81 -8.86
CA GLY A 82 -8.80 12.46 -10.22
C GLY A 82 -9.41 13.63 -11.02
N PRO A 83 -10.14 13.34 -12.11
CA PRO A 83 -10.66 14.35 -13.05
C PRO A 83 -11.40 15.56 -12.43
N PRO A 84 -12.22 15.42 -11.36
CA PRO A 84 -12.93 16.54 -10.78
C PRO A 84 -12.05 17.49 -9.94
N GLY A 85 -10.85 17.05 -9.58
CA GLY A 85 -9.93 17.78 -8.71
C GLY A 85 -8.62 18.09 -9.43
N LEU A 86 -7.53 17.41 -9.06
CA LEU A 86 -6.21 17.65 -9.66
C LEU A 86 -6.03 17.07 -11.07
N GLY A 87 -6.96 16.24 -11.56
CA GLY A 87 -6.87 15.64 -12.89
C GLY A 87 -5.75 14.61 -13.05
N LEU A 88 -5.23 14.06 -11.94
CA LEU A 88 -4.12 13.12 -11.94
C LEU A 88 -4.58 11.72 -12.36
N ARG A 89 -3.66 10.94 -12.94
CA ARG A 89 -3.90 9.52 -13.19
C ARG A 89 -3.91 8.78 -11.85
N LEU A 90 -4.95 7.98 -11.63
CA LEU A 90 -5.10 7.17 -10.44
C LEU A 90 -4.84 5.69 -10.76
N THR A 91 -4.13 5.03 -9.86
CA THR A 91 -3.82 3.59 -9.89
C THR A 91 -3.69 3.12 -8.45
N GLY A 92 -3.57 1.82 -8.17
CA GLY A 92 -3.40 1.39 -6.79
C GLY A 92 -3.53 -0.10 -6.55
N LEU A 93 -3.52 -0.45 -5.26
CA LEU A 93 -3.86 -1.78 -4.77
C LEU A 93 -5.23 -1.74 -4.11
N CYS A 94 -5.99 -2.83 -4.22
CA CYS A 94 -7.19 -3.04 -3.42
C CYS A 94 -7.39 -4.52 -3.10
N ASP A 95 -8.04 -4.81 -2.00
CA ASP A 95 -8.40 -6.20 -1.68
C ASP A 95 -9.65 -6.64 -2.46
N GLU A 96 -9.73 -7.92 -2.80
CA GLU A 96 -10.86 -8.49 -3.56
C GLU A 96 -12.21 -8.16 -2.91
N ARG A 97 -12.28 -8.21 -1.58
CA ARG A 97 -13.49 -7.92 -0.80
C ARG A 97 -13.92 -6.45 -0.89
N GLU A 98 -12.99 -5.57 -1.23
CA GLU A 98 -13.18 -4.12 -1.24
C GLU A 98 -13.36 -3.56 -2.64
N ARG A 99 -13.10 -4.38 -3.68
CA ARG A 99 -13.15 -3.99 -5.10
C ARG A 99 -14.39 -3.18 -5.47
N ARG A 100 -15.56 -3.58 -4.98
CA ARG A 100 -16.84 -2.88 -5.21
C ARG A 100 -16.85 -1.41 -4.75
N TYR A 101 -16.09 -1.07 -3.72
CA TYR A 101 -15.98 0.30 -3.21
C TYR A 101 -15.09 1.15 -4.11
N TYR A 102 -14.01 0.56 -4.63
CA TYR A 102 -13.13 1.18 -5.61
C TYR A 102 -13.87 1.45 -6.92
N ASP A 103 -14.52 0.44 -7.50
CA ASP A 103 -15.25 0.60 -8.77
C ASP A 103 -16.29 1.72 -8.68
N ARG A 104 -17.09 1.73 -7.61
CA ARG A 104 -18.10 2.77 -7.34
C ARG A 104 -17.47 4.15 -7.09
N GLY A 105 -16.37 4.19 -6.35
CA GLY A 105 -15.67 5.44 -6.01
C GLY A 105 -15.07 6.11 -7.25
N LEU A 106 -14.43 5.31 -8.11
CA LEU A 106 -13.81 5.75 -9.35
C LEU A 106 -14.86 6.17 -10.38
N GLU A 107 -15.93 5.39 -10.56
CA GLU A 107 -17.04 5.71 -11.45
C GLU A 107 -17.65 7.08 -11.10
N ARG A 108 -17.95 7.30 -9.81
CA ARG A 108 -18.50 8.58 -9.32
C ARG A 108 -17.55 9.75 -9.50
N ALA A 109 -16.25 9.50 -9.51
CA ALA A 109 -15.24 10.51 -9.78
C ALA A 109 -14.94 10.68 -11.27
N GLY A 110 -15.56 9.89 -12.17
CA GLY A 110 -15.22 9.87 -13.59
C GLY A 110 -13.80 9.38 -13.88
N ALA A 111 -13.16 8.72 -12.90
CA ALA A 111 -11.81 8.20 -13.04
C ALA A 111 -11.82 6.83 -13.75
N ALA A 112 -10.74 6.50 -14.45
CA ALA A 112 -10.59 5.19 -15.05
C ALA A 112 -10.62 4.09 -13.98
N GLN A 113 -11.46 3.08 -14.17
CA GLN A 113 -11.53 1.91 -13.29
C GLN A 113 -10.38 0.92 -13.51
N HIS A 114 -9.69 1.05 -14.65
CA HIS A 114 -8.51 0.25 -14.99
C HIS A 114 -7.27 0.84 -14.33
N GLY A 115 -6.37 -0.02 -13.83
CA GLY A 115 -5.16 0.40 -13.11
C GLY A 115 -5.21 0.13 -11.61
N PHE A 116 -6.25 -0.51 -11.08
CA PHE A 116 -6.26 -1.03 -9.72
C PHE A 116 -6.01 -2.53 -9.73
N PHE A 117 -4.96 -2.95 -9.03
CA PHE A 117 -4.52 -4.34 -8.94
C PHE A 117 -5.07 -4.97 -7.66
N VAL A 118 -5.59 -6.18 -7.78
CA VAL A 118 -6.42 -6.79 -6.74
C VAL A 118 -5.65 -7.86 -5.97
N CYS A 119 -5.47 -7.67 -4.67
CA CYS A 119 -4.96 -8.71 -3.77
C CYS A 119 -6.09 -9.70 -3.42
N ALA A 120 -5.79 -10.99 -3.37
CA ALA A 120 -6.80 -12.01 -3.05
C ALA A 120 -7.37 -11.85 -1.63
N ALA A 121 -6.52 -11.58 -0.64
CA ALA A 121 -6.94 -11.35 0.74
C ALA A 121 -6.48 -10.01 1.31
N ASP A 122 -5.18 -9.74 1.24
CA ASP A 122 -4.50 -8.46 1.42
C ASP A 122 -3.06 -8.57 0.93
N LEU A 123 -2.31 -7.47 0.92
CA LEU A 123 -0.92 -7.47 0.47
C LEU A 123 -0.03 -8.37 1.34
N GLU A 124 -0.26 -8.43 2.66
CA GLU A 124 0.49 -9.33 3.53
C GLU A 124 0.30 -10.80 3.15
N ASP A 125 -0.93 -11.21 2.83
CA ASP A 125 -1.21 -12.56 2.35
C ASP A 125 -0.44 -12.87 1.06
N GLU A 126 -0.46 -11.96 0.09
CA GLU A 126 0.28 -12.12 -1.17
C GLU A 126 1.78 -12.33 -0.93
N LEU A 127 2.37 -11.52 -0.05
CA LEU A 127 3.79 -11.60 0.31
C LEU A 127 4.13 -12.90 1.04
N ILE A 128 3.28 -13.33 1.97
CA ILE A 128 3.48 -14.61 2.69
C ILE A 128 3.36 -15.79 1.72
N ARG A 129 2.44 -15.77 0.76
CA ARG A 129 2.33 -16.83 -0.26
C ARG A 129 3.55 -16.89 -1.16
N ALA A 130 4.11 -15.75 -1.54
CA ALA A 130 5.30 -15.70 -2.39
C ALA A 130 6.56 -16.18 -1.68
N LEU A 131 6.75 -15.82 -0.41
CA LEU A 131 7.93 -16.18 0.39
C LEU A 131 7.83 -17.58 1.01
N GLY A 132 6.62 -17.98 1.40
CA GLY A 132 6.37 -19.16 2.23
C GLY A 132 6.50 -18.88 3.74
N PRO A 133 5.72 -19.57 4.60
CA PRO A 133 5.72 -19.32 6.05
C PRO A 133 7.08 -19.47 6.73
N ASP A 134 7.90 -20.43 6.30
CA ASP A 134 9.21 -20.70 6.92
C ASP A 134 10.17 -19.54 6.70
N ARG A 135 10.23 -19.03 5.47
CA ARG A 135 11.06 -17.86 5.14
C ARG A 135 10.59 -16.63 5.91
N VAL A 136 9.28 -16.43 6.03
CA VAL A 136 8.71 -15.34 6.81
C VAL A 136 9.09 -15.46 8.30
N ALA A 137 9.05 -16.66 8.88
CA ALA A 137 9.47 -16.89 10.26
C ALA A 137 10.97 -16.62 10.47
N GLU A 138 11.82 -16.93 9.49
CA GLU A 138 13.25 -16.56 9.52
C GLU A 138 13.45 -15.04 9.55
N LEU A 139 12.72 -14.31 8.70
CA LEU A 139 12.77 -12.85 8.68
C LEU A 139 12.34 -12.26 10.04
N ILE A 140 11.25 -12.77 10.62
CA ILE A 140 10.82 -12.33 11.96
C ILE A 140 11.89 -12.56 13.02
N ARG A 141 12.64 -13.67 12.94
CA ARG A 141 13.77 -13.92 13.84
C ARG A 141 14.92 -12.95 13.60
N ALA A 142 15.26 -12.67 12.34
CA ALA A 142 16.29 -11.71 11.97
C ALA A 142 15.97 -10.28 12.44
N GLU A 143 14.69 -9.90 12.42
CA GLU A 143 14.18 -8.62 12.94
C GLU A 143 14.06 -8.58 14.47
N GLY A 144 14.44 -9.66 15.19
CA GLY A 144 14.42 -9.72 16.65
C GLY A 144 13.06 -9.99 17.29
N ASP A 145 12.04 -10.33 16.50
CA ASP A 145 10.66 -10.51 16.92
C ASP A 145 10.31 -11.99 17.25
N GLU A 146 11.31 -12.85 17.41
CA GLU A 146 11.10 -14.28 17.74
C GLU A 146 10.28 -14.48 19.02
N ARG A 147 10.61 -13.74 20.08
CA ARG A 147 9.90 -13.83 21.37
C ARG A 147 8.44 -13.37 21.23
N PRO A 148 8.13 -12.20 20.65
CA PRO A 148 6.77 -11.80 20.30
C PRO A 148 6.01 -12.85 19.49
N LEU A 149 6.63 -13.42 18.45
CA LEU A 149 5.99 -14.43 17.60
C LEU A 149 5.62 -15.67 18.41
N ARG A 150 6.56 -16.22 19.19
CA ARG A 150 6.29 -17.40 20.02
C ARG A 150 5.14 -17.17 21.01
N THR A 151 5.13 -16.01 21.67
CA THR A 151 4.03 -15.65 22.58
C THR A 151 2.69 -15.57 21.85
N PHE A 152 2.69 -15.00 20.64
CA PHE A 152 1.50 -14.90 19.81
C PHE A 152 0.98 -16.27 19.36
N LEU A 153 1.87 -17.16 18.91
CA LEU A 153 1.51 -18.50 18.45
C LEU A 153 0.92 -19.38 19.57
N ASN A 154 1.32 -19.16 20.82
CA ASN A 154 0.78 -19.88 21.98
C ASN A 154 -0.63 -19.41 22.40
N GLN A 155 -1.19 -18.37 21.77
CA GLN A 155 -2.53 -17.88 22.12
C GLN A 155 -3.61 -18.86 21.62
N PRO A 156 -4.66 -19.13 22.42
CA PRO A 156 -5.77 -20.01 22.01
C PRO A 156 -6.41 -19.61 20.68
N ALA A 157 -6.49 -18.30 20.40
CA ALA A 157 -7.06 -17.77 19.15
C ALA A 157 -6.30 -18.18 17.89
N GLN A 158 -5.06 -18.69 18.00
CA GLN A 158 -4.26 -19.19 16.88
C GLN A 158 -4.43 -20.69 16.63
N GLN A 159 -5.06 -21.44 17.54
CA GLN A 159 -5.28 -22.87 17.38
C GLN A 159 -6.17 -23.16 16.16
N GLY A 160 -5.80 -24.17 15.37
CA GLY A 160 -6.52 -24.56 14.15
C GLY A 160 -6.31 -23.63 12.95
N ARG A 161 -5.54 -22.55 13.08
CA ARG A 161 -5.17 -21.69 11.95
C ARG A 161 -3.94 -22.25 11.23
N THR A 162 -3.86 -22.01 9.94
CA THR A 162 -2.65 -22.28 9.15
C THR A 162 -1.52 -21.32 9.55
N ALA A 163 -0.25 -21.71 9.30
CA ALA A 163 0.90 -20.86 9.58
C ALA A 163 0.80 -19.50 8.86
N GLN A 164 0.32 -19.48 7.61
CA GLN A 164 0.07 -18.26 6.85
C GLN A 164 -0.94 -17.34 7.56
N GLN A 165 -2.08 -17.87 8.01
CA GLN A 165 -3.09 -17.08 8.73
C GLN A 165 -2.57 -16.55 10.08
N GLN A 166 -1.73 -17.34 10.78
CA GLN A 166 -1.10 -16.91 12.02
C GLN A 166 -0.12 -15.76 11.78
N LEU A 167 0.78 -15.89 10.80
CA LEU A 167 1.76 -14.86 10.45
C LEU A 167 1.09 -13.57 9.96
N ARG A 168 0.10 -13.68 9.06
CA ARG A 168 -0.71 -12.54 8.64
C ARG A 168 -1.33 -11.82 9.83
N ARG A 169 -1.91 -12.57 10.78
CA ARG A 169 -2.49 -11.98 11.99
C ARG A 169 -1.44 -11.40 12.93
N PHE A 170 -0.25 -11.99 13.00
CA PHE A 170 0.87 -11.51 13.81
C PHE A 170 1.32 -10.11 13.37
N PHE A 171 1.44 -9.87 12.06
CA PHE A 171 1.76 -8.55 11.50
C PHE A 171 0.69 -7.51 11.85
N GLY A 172 -0.59 -7.89 11.82
CA GLY A 172 -1.71 -7.01 12.16
C GLY A 172 -1.92 -6.70 13.65
N THR A 173 -1.04 -7.14 14.56
CA THR A 173 -1.25 -6.88 16.01
C THR A 173 -0.89 -5.46 16.44
N THR A 174 -0.02 -4.76 15.70
CA THR A 174 0.28 -3.33 15.92
C THR A 174 0.49 -2.64 14.58
N ALA A 175 0.11 -1.36 14.49
CA ALA A 175 0.28 -0.58 13.26
C ALA A 175 1.77 -0.49 12.86
N GLY A 176 2.67 -0.22 13.83
CA GLY A 176 4.10 -0.13 13.58
C GLY A 176 4.71 -1.42 13.02
N ARG A 177 4.27 -2.60 13.50
CA ARG A 177 4.74 -3.87 12.97
C ARG A 177 4.29 -4.08 11.53
N LYS A 178 3.02 -3.82 11.21
CA LYS A 178 2.50 -3.97 9.85
C LYS A 178 3.31 -3.12 8.85
N ILE A 179 3.62 -1.88 9.22
CA ILE A 179 4.42 -0.97 8.37
C ILE A 179 5.84 -1.51 8.16
N HIS A 180 6.51 -1.89 9.25
CA HIS A 180 7.86 -2.43 9.20
C HIS A 180 7.95 -3.67 8.30
N TYR A 181 7.08 -4.65 8.51
CA TYR A 181 7.10 -5.88 7.73
C TYR A 181 6.63 -5.73 6.29
N GLY A 182 5.86 -4.70 5.95
CA GLY A 182 5.56 -4.36 4.55
C GLY A 182 6.84 -4.19 3.73
N ARG A 183 7.85 -3.50 4.28
CA ARG A 183 9.18 -3.36 3.66
C ARG A 183 10.00 -4.63 3.73
N VAL A 184 10.18 -5.22 4.93
CA VAL A 184 11.04 -6.40 5.14
C VAL A 184 10.66 -7.57 4.24
N LEU A 185 9.35 -7.84 4.09
CA LEU A 185 8.88 -8.94 3.27
C LEU A 185 9.16 -8.69 1.79
N VAL A 186 8.94 -7.46 1.31
CA VAL A 186 9.25 -7.10 -0.08
C VAL A 186 10.74 -7.17 -0.36
N GLU A 187 11.58 -6.74 0.58
CA GLU A 187 13.04 -6.80 0.42
C GLU A 187 13.56 -8.24 0.28
N ALA A 188 12.87 -9.19 0.91
CA ALA A 188 13.21 -10.60 0.87
C ALA A 188 12.68 -11.36 -0.36
N LEU A 189 11.84 -10.76 -1.21
CA LEU A 189 11.28 -11.44 -2.39
C LEU A 189 12.38 -11.82 -3.37
N ASP A 190 12.24 -12.99 -4.01
CA ASP A 190 12.96 -13.28 -5.24
C ASP A 190 12.47 -12.33 -6.35
N PRO A 191 13.36 -11.64 -7.10
CA PRO A 191 12.96 -10.77 -8.22
C PRO A 191 12.00 -11.43 -9.21
N ASP A 192 12.10 -12.75 -9.41
CA ASP A 192 11.27 -13.51 -10.35
C ASP A 192 9.96 -14.02 -9.70
N ARG A 193 9.74 -13.76 -8.41
CA ARG A 193 8.56 -14.20 -7.65
C ARG A 193 7.86 -13.06 -6.92
N VAL A 194 7.78 -11.89 -7.55
CA VAL A 194 6.97 -10.78 -7.04
C VAL A 194 5.48 -11.12 -7.21
N PRO A 195 4.62 -10.89 -6.20
CA PRO A 195 3.18 -11.10 -6.35
C PRO A 195 2.60 -10.27 -7.49
N ALA A 196 1.73 -10.90 -8.31
CA ALA A 196 1.17 -10.28 -9.51
C ALA A 196 0.51 -8.90 -9.29
N PRO A 197 -0.23 -8.64 -8.20
CA PRO A 197 -0.81 -7.32 -7.97
C PRO A 197 0.26 -6.22 -7.80
N LEU A 198 1.33 -6.53 -7.06
CA LEU A 198 2.41 -5.59 -6.78
C LEU A 198 3.32 -5.40 -8.01
N ASP A 199 3.59 -6.46 -8.75
CA ASP A 199 4.36 -6.40 -10.00
C ASP A 199 3.61 -5.62 -11.09
N GLY A 200 2.32 -5.92 -11.26
CA GLY A 200 1.46 -5.23 -12.21
C GLY A 200 1.37 -3.74 -11.90
N LEU A 201 1.26 -3.37 -10.61
CA LEU A 201 1.28 -1.99 -10.17
C LEU A 201 2.53 -1.26 -10.65
N LEU A 202 3.73 -1.76 -10.32
CA LEU A 202 4.96 -1.05 -10.70
C LEU A 202 5.24 -1.06 -12.20
N THR A 203 4.83 -2.10 -12.91
CA THR A 203 4.97 -2.17 -14.37
C THR A 203 4.01 -1.20 -15.08
N GLY A 204 2.90 -0.85 -14.44
CA GLY A 204 1.92 0.10 -14.95
C GLY A 204 2.28 1.59 -14.76
N LEU A 205 3.39 1.89 -14.07
CA LEU A 205 3.89 3.24 -13.75
C LEU A 205 4.95 3.74 -14.73
#